data_AF-A0A227J016-F1
#
_entry.id   AF-A0A227J016-F1
#
_cell.length_a   1.000
_cell.length_b   1.000
_cell.length_c   1.000
_cell.angle_alpha   90.00
_cell.angle_beta   90.00
_cell.angle_gamma   90.00
#
_symmetry.space_group_name_H-M   'P 1'
#
loop_
_entity.id
_entity.type
_entity.pdbx_description
1 polymer ?
#
loop_
_entity_poly.entity_id
_entity_poly.type
_entity_poly.pdbx_seq_one_letter_code
_entity_poly.pdbx_strand_id
1 'polypeptide(L)'
;ACGFNNNFWGKLDSNGFLLEHFGRRCQGYFEDEDTGEREHCGYRFRAKYCGECGADNDIAARICHECDATLVDPDKKLKEALNLKDALIFE
;
A
#
# COMPACT_ATOMS: atom_id res chain seq x y z
N ALA A 1 1.80 2.33 13.78
CA ALA A 1 1.15 3.50 13.15
C ALA A 1 1.18 4.69 14.12
N CYS A 2 1.23 5.93 13.64
CA CYS A 2 1.45 7.11 14.50
C CYS A 2 0.20 7.70 15.18
N GLY A 3 -1.00 7.13 14.96
CA GLY A 3 -2.25 7.64 15.55
C GLY A 3 -2.79 8.92 14.93
N PHE A 4 -2.18 9.44 13.86
CA PHE A 4 -2.68 10.62 13.15
C PHE A 4 -4.09 10.41 12.61
N ASN A 5 -4.97 11.40 12.82
CA ASN A 5 -6.33 11.38 12.29
C ASN A 5 -6.32 11.69 10.79
N ASN A 6 -6.28 10.63 9.98
CA ASN A 6 -6.20 10.74 8.54
C ASN A 6 -7.53 11.19 7.94
N ASN A 7 -7.46 11.92 6.81
CA ASN A 7 -8.64 12.30 6.04
C ASN A 7 -8.60 11.66 4.65
N PHE A 8 -9.50 10.71 4.42
CA PHE A 8 -9.59 9.94 3.19
C PHE A 8 -11.01 9.94 2.63
N TRP A 9 -11.12 9.75 1.31
CA TRP A 9 -12.37 9.34 0.70
C TRP A 9 -12.81 7.97 1.23
N GLY A 10 -14.11 7.80 1.42
CA GLY A 10 -14.71 6.56 1.92
C GLY A 10 -16.22 6.58 1.79
N LYS A 11 -16.85 5.47 2.18
CA LYS A 11 -18.31 5.36 2.29
C LYS A 11 -18.70 5.15 3.75
N LEU A 12 -19.75 5.84 4.15
CA LEU A 12 -20.40 5.65 5.43
C LEU A 12 -21.73 4.93 5.21
N ASP A 13 -22.20 4.20 6.22
CA ASP A 13 -23.57 3.71 6.25
C ASP A 13 -24.56 4.85 6.59
N SER A 14 -25.86 4.53 6.65
CA SER A 14 -26.90 5.50 6.99
C SER A 14 -26.80 6.06 8.41
N ASN A 15 -26.07 5.41 9.31
CA ASN A 15 -25.85 5.82 10.70
C ASN A 15 -24.53 6.58 10.88
N GLY A 16 -23.74 6.74 9.82
CA GLY A 16 -22.45 7.43 9.84
C GLY A 16 -21.25 6.55 10.21
N PHE A 17 -21.39 5.23 10.28
CA PHE A 17 -20.26 4.31 10.50
C PHE A 17 -19.49 4.07 9.20
N LEU A 18 -18.16 3.96 9.32
CA LEU A 18 -17.28 3.72 8.19
C LEU A 18 -17.45 2.29 7.64
N LEU A 19 -17.89 2.19 6.39
CA LEU A 19 -17.96 0.91 5.67
C LEU A 19 -16.64 0.61 4.95
N GLU A 20 -16.09 1.60 4.25
CA GLU A 20 -14.81 1.47 3.53
C GLU A 20 -14.11 2.81 3.39
N HIS A 21 -12.77 2.77 3.27
CA HIS A 21 -11.95 3.93 2.92
C HIS A 21 -10.95 3.59 1.80
N PHE A 22 -10.53 4.64 1.09
CA PHE A 22 -9.63 4.53 -0.06
C PHE A 22 -8.22 5.07 0.21
N GLY A 23 -7.93 5.44 1.47
CA GLY A 23 -6.57 5.78 1.92
C GLY A 23 -5.56 4.66 1.70
N ARG A 24 -4.37 4.99 1.19
CA ARG A 24 -3.28 4.05 0.89
C ARG A 24 -2.15 4.09 1.93
N ARG A 25 -1.75 5.30 2.36
CA ARG A 25 -0.67 5.55 3.33
C ARG A 25 -1.12 6.57 4.37
N CYS A 26 -0.63 6.44 5.59
CA CYS A 26 -0.79 7.45 6.63
C CYS A 26 -0.21 8.80 6.17
N GLN A 27 -0.98 9.87 6.38
CA GLN A 27 -0.64 11.27 6.09
C GLN A 27 0.15 11.93 7.23
N GLY A 28 0.23 11.27 8.40
CA GLY A 28 0.98 11.77 9.54
C GLY A 28 2.49 11.78 9.29
N TYR A 29 3.17 12.74 9.91
CA TYR A 29 4.62 12.89 9.92
C TYR A 29 5.07 13.44 11.26
N PHE A 30 6.35 13.26 11.55
CA PHE A 30 7.08 13.89 12.65
C PHE A 30 7.97 14.97 12.06
N GLU A 31 8.21 16.04 12.80
CA GLU A 31 9.13 17.09 12.40
C GLU A 31 10.27 17.11 13.41
N ASP A 32 11.49 17.01 12.90
CA ASP A 32 12.69 17.11 13.71
C ASP A 32 12.88 18.57 14.14
N GLU A 33 12.97 18.83 15.45
CA GLU A 33 12.98 20.19 16.00
C GLU A 33 14.25 20.98 15.64
N ASP A 34 15.37 20.30 15.40
CA ASP A 34 16.66 20.92 15.15
C ASP A 34 16.88 21.22 13.65
N THR A 35 16.38 20.34 12.77
CA THR A 35 16.59 20.39 11.32
C THR A 35 15.36 20.87 10.54
N GLY A 36 14.17 20.76 11.13
CA GLY A 36 12.88 21.00 10.45
C GLY A 36 12.52 19.92 9.43
N GLU A 37 13.25 18.80 9.39
CA GLU A 37 12.99 17.73 8.45
C GLU A 37 11.73 16.95 8.83
N ARG A 38 10.92 16.60 7.83
CA ARG A 38 9.68 15.83 8.03
C ARG A 38 9.90 14.36 7.77
N GLU A 39 9.72 13.56 8.81
CA GLU A 39 9.70 12.11 8.74
C GLU A 39 8.26 11.61 8.66
N HIS A 40 7.83 11.13 7.48
CA HIS A 40 6.51 10.56 7.31
C HIS A 40 6.36 9.22 8.04
N CYS A 41 5.22 9.01 8.73
CA CYS A 41 4.93 7.81 9.54
C CYS A 41 5.18 6.45 8.87
N GLY A 42 5.13 6.39 7.54
CA GLY A 42 5.46 5.17 6.79
C GLY A 42 4.33 4.12 6.72
N TYR A 43 3.41 4.11 7.68
CA TYR A 43 2.32 3.11 7.73
C TYR A 43 1.47 3.07 6.45
N ARG A 44 1.29 1.88 5.89
CA ARG A 44 0.48 1.63 4.68
C ARG A 44 -0.79 0.88 5.03
N PHE A 45 -1.94 1.44 4.63
CA PHE A 45 -3.25 0.78 4.72
C PHE A 45 -3.45 -0.25 3.60
N ARG A 46 -2.82 -0.01 2.44
CA ARG A 46 -2.75 -0.94 1.32
C ARG A 46 -1.30 -1.02 0.85
N ALA A 47 -0.76 -2.22 0.76
CA ALA A 47 0.61 -2.45 0.34
C ALA A 47 0.70 -3.73 -0.51
N LYS A 48 1.77 -3.81 -1.30
CA LYS A 48 2.24 -5.08 -1.86
C LYS A 48 3.59 -5.42 -1.27
N TYR A 49 3.80 -6.69 -0.98
CA TYR A 49 5.04 -7.15 -0.36
C TYR A 49 6.06 -7.55 -1.42
N CYS A 50 7.31 -7.18 -1.19
CA CYS A 50 8.42 -7.61 -2.03
C CYS A 50 8.59 -9.12 -1.92
N GLY A 51 8.72 -9.81 -3.06
CA GLY A 51 8.97 -11.26 -3.08
C GLY A 51 10.36 -11.65 -2.59
N GLU A 52 11.32 -10.73 -2.61
CA GLU A 52 12.72 -10.98 -2.25
C GLU A 52 12.99 -10.67 -0.77
N CYS A 53 12.67 -9.45 -0.31
CA CYS A 53 12.98 -9.01 1.06
C CYS A 53 11.75 -8.93 1.99
N GLY A 54 10.53 -9.12 1.47
CA GLY A 54 9.31 -9.03 2.27
C GLY A 54 8.83 -7.61 2.61
N ALA A 55 9.56 -6.56 2.20
CA ALA A 55 9.22 -5.17 2.51
C ALA A 55 7.84 -4.76 1.97
N ASP A 56 7.09 -3.96 2.74
CA ASP A 56 5.81 -3.41 2.32
C ASP A 56 6.02 -2.20 1.40
N ASN A 57 5.54 -2.31 0.17
CA ASN A 57 5.71 -1.28 -0.84
C ASN A 57 4.38 -0.62 -1.17
N ASP A 58 4.44 0.61 -1.68
CA ASP A 58 3.26 1.24 -2.26
C ASP A 58 2.70 0.34 -3.38
N ILE A 59 1.39 0.21 -3.46
CA ILE A 59 0.75 -0.68 -4.45
C ILE A 59 1.13 -0.29 -5.90
N ALA A 60 1.42 1.00 -6.15
CA ALA A 60 1.87 1.51 -7.44
C ALA A 60 3.40 1.46 -7.62
N ALA A 61 4.19 1.12 -6.60
CA ALA A 61 5.65 1.04 -6.70
C ALA A 61 6.07 -0.04 -7.70
N ARG A 62 7.02 0.24 -8.59
CA ARG A 62 7.56 -0.76 -9.52
C ARG A 62 8.84 -1.42 -9.00
N ILE A 63 9.52 -0.77 -8.07
CA ILE A 63 10.80 -1.18 -7.49
C ILE A 63 10.64 -1.20 -5.98
N CYS A 64 11.26 -2.18 -5.32
CA CYS A 64 11.27 -2.27 -3.87
C CYS A 64 12.09 -1.13 -3.27
N HIS A 65 11.52 -0.39 -2.33
CA HIS A 65 12.20 0.74 -1.68
C HIS A 65 13.36 0.34 -0.75
N GLU A 66 13.54 -0.95 -0.48
CA GLU A 66 14.54 -1.47 0.47
C GLU A 66 15.67 -2.27 -0.21
N CYS A 67 15.35 -3.13 -1.20
CA CYS A 67 16.32 -4.00 -1.85
C CYS A 67 16.45 -3.79 -3.36
N ASP A 68 15.78 -2.77 -3.92
CA ASP A 68 15.77 -2.43 -5.35
C ASP A 68 15.27 -3.53 -6.31
N ALA A 69 14.75 -4.64 -5.78
CA ALA A 69 14.16 -5.69 -6.60
C ALA A 69 12.93 -5.18 -7.37
N THR A 70 12.72 -5.70 -8.58
CA THR A 70 11.52 -5.38 -9.36
C THR A 70 10.29 -6.01 -8.72
N LEU A 71 9.30 -5.18 -8.36
CA LEU A 71 8.04 -5.66 -7.82
C LEU A 71 7.18 -6.15 -8.98
N VAL A 72 6.88 -7.45 -8.98
CA VAL A 72 6.10 -8.10 -10.04
C VAL A 72 4.71 -7.43 -10.15
N ASP A 73 4.42 -6.93 -11.35
CA ASP A 73 3.16 -6.30 -11.71
C ASP A 73 2.00 -7.31 -11.59
N PRO A 74 0.86 -6.95 -10.97
CA PRO A 74 -0.37 -7.74 -11.04
C PRO A 74 -0.70 -8.24 -12.45
N ASP A 75 -0.47 -7.42 -13.49
CA ASP A 75 -0.72 -7.81 -14.89
C ASP A 75 0.23 -8.91 -15.36
N LYS A 76 1.48 -8.90 -14.89
CA LYS A 76 2.45 -9.97 -15.17
C LYS A 76 2.04 -11.25 -14.47
N LYS A 77 1.62 -11.18 -13.20
CA LYS A 77 1.07 -12.35 -12.49
C LYS A 77 -0.20 -12.88 -13.14
N LEU A 78 -1.07 -12.00 -13.63
CA LEU A 78 -2.28 -12.38 -14.36
C LEU A 78 -1.93 -13.12 -15.65
N LYS A 79 -0.97 -12.61 -16.44
CA LYS A 79 -0.48 -13.29 -17.65
C LYS A 79 0.19 -14.64 -17.34
N GLU A 80 0.97 -14.73 -16.27
CA GLU A 80 1.58 -15.99 -15.83
C GLU A 80 0.51 -17.00 -15.41
N ALA A 81 -0.52 -16.56 -14.67
CA ALA A 81 -1.66 -17.41 -14.29
C ALA A 81 -2.46 -17.86 -15.53
N LEU A 82 -2.73 -16.98 -16.49
CA LEU A 82 -3.44 -17.31 -17.73
C LEU A 82 -2.68 -18.31 -18.61
N ASN A 83 -1.34 -18.37 -18.51
CA ASN A 83 -0.51 -19.33 -19.24
C ASN A 83 -0.46 -20.71 -18.56
N LEU A 84 -0.93 -20.85 -17.33
CA LEU A 84 -1.05 -22.14 -16.65
C LEU A 84 -2.41 -22.77 -17.01
N LYS A 85 -2.37 -23.94 -17.65
CA LYS A 85 -3.56 -24.65 -18.15
C LYS A 85 -4.59 -25.04 -17.07
N ASP A 86 -4.23 -24.96 -15.79
CA ASP A 86 -5.05 -25.36 -14.63
C ASP A 86 -5.26 -24.23 -13.61
N ALA A 87 -5.03 -22.96 -13.96
CA ALA A 87 -5.30 -21.85 -13.06
C ALA A 87 -6.73 -21.32 -13.25
N LEU A 88 -7.59 -21.52 -12.24
CA LEU A 88 -8.91 -20.88 -12.18
C LEU A 88 -8.75 -19.46 -11.59
N ILE A 89 -9.07 -18.45 -12.39
CA ILE A 89 -9.04 -17.04 -11.98
C ILE A 89 -10.48 -16.61 -11.72
N PHE A 90 -10.76 -16.11 -10.51
CA PHE A 90 -12.03 -15.45 -10.19
C PHE A 90 -11.86 -13.94 -10.38
N GLU A 91 -12.73 -13.35 -11.20
CA GLU A 91 -12.87 -11.90 -11.43
C GLU A 91 -13.83 -11.29 -10.40
#